data_AF-A0A0A7CKP6-F1
#
_entry.id   AF-A0A0A7CKP6-F1
#
_cell.length_a   1.000
_cell.length_b   1.000
_cell.length_c   1.000
_cell.angle_alpha   90.00
_cell.angle_beta   90.00
_cell.angle_gamma   90.00
#
_symmetry.space_group_name_H-M   'P 1'
#
loop_
_entity.id
_entity.type
_entity.pdbx_description
1 polymer ?
#
loop_
_entity_poly.entity_id
_entity_poly.type
_entity_poly.pdbx_seq_one_letter_code
_entity_poly.pdbx_strand_id
1 'polypeptide(L)'
;YNLGVTLRKKYPEIFTTKTTTAQINLYSSPVHRCQQSAASQLMGLFPTGLYDLNISVAPESPMLLADFEGAQNELAGNPALPNAYAPFPLIVNTDIIDNLFMPVEEACPVLFDNINAFRKTLDEKYLDLTKSVSDMLKTAGYDPQKLVKKEYFSLHDIAVIFDETFAYRNFYDRLPENLTQEIYEKMDRIANVDFLGMMGKEQFWKLHSHSMANEFLAGMHMWTDGKIASPPKFRLFTGHDTNVLGWMTGLGFTSLECQTQRARGQTPTTICLDIPAFASSFIFELRKSSDTQEFFVKPLL
;
A
#
# COMPACT_ATOMS: atom_id res chain seq x y z
N TYR A 1 -8.38 5.69 8.10
CA TYR A 1 -8.72 6.20 9.45
C TYR A 1 -8.47 5.18 10.55
N ASN A 2 -9.22 4.07 10.59
CA ASN A 2 -9.14 3.09 11.70
C ASN A 2 -7.73 2.54 11.94
N LEU A 3 -6.96 2.25 10.88
CA LEU A 3 -5.55 1.87 11.01
C LEU A 3 -4.73 2.92 11.80
N GLY A 4 -4.91 4.21 11.49
CA GLY A 4 -4.26 5.30 12.22
C GLY A 4 -4.66 5.36 13.69
N VAL A 5 -5.96 5.19 14.00
CA VAL A 5 -6.43 5.13 15.39
C VAL A 5 -5.79 3.96 16.15
N THR A 6 -5.69 2.79 15.53
CA THR A 6 -5.05 1.61 16.12
C THR A 6 -3.56 1.86 16.39
N LEU A 7 -2.84 2.43 15.42
CA LEU A 7 -1.43 2.76 15.58
C LEU A 7 -1.21 3.83 16.66
N ARG A 8 -2.09 4.84 16.74
CA ARG A 8 -2.04 5.84 17.80
C ARG A 8 -2.13 5.23 19.19
N LYS A 9 -3.06 4.29 19.38
CA LYS A 9 -3.23 3.57 20.64
C LYS A 9 -2.02 2.68 20.96
N LYS A 10 -1.40 2.11 19.93
CA LYS A 10 -0.26 1.20 20.07
C LYS A 10 1.07 1.92 20.36
N TYR A 11 1.26 3.11 19.82
CA TYR A 11 2.48 3.91 19.98
C TYR A 11 2.16 5.31 20.55
N PRO A 12 1.59 5.38 21.76
CA PRO A 12 1.15 6.64 22.36
C PRO A 12 2.31 7.62 22.61
N GLU A 13 3.54 7.13 22.73
CA GLU A 13 4.76 7.93 22.89
C GLU A 13 5.23 8.62 21.60
N ILE A 14 4.88 8.05 20.45
CA ILE A 14 5.19 8.63 19.13
C ILE A 14 4.10 9.63 18.74
N PHE A 15 2.82 9.29 18.93
CA PHE A 15 1.69 10.07 18.42
C PHE A 15 1.09 11.01 19.47
N THR A 16 1.93 11.94 19.94
CA THR A 16 1.63 12.95 20.97
C THR A 16 1.53 14.37 20.39
N THR A 17 1.07 15.32 21.20
CA THR A 17 1.11 16.76 20.90
C THR A 17 2.53 17.31 20.74
N LYS A 18 3.56 16.59 21.23
CA LYS A 18 4.97 16.99 21.14
C LYS A 18 5.65 16.57 19.84
N THR A 19 5.03 15.65 19.08
CA THR A 19 5.60 15.20 17.81
C THR A 19 5.23 16.19 16.74
N THR A 20 6.22 16.88 16.19
CA THR A 20 6.01 17.90 15.17
C THR A 20 5.92 17.28 13.78
N THR A 21 5.39 18.04 12.81
CA THR A 21 5.38 17.64 11.41
C THR A 21 6.79 17.37 10.87
N ALA A 22 7.82 18.04 11.40
CA ALA A 22 9.22 17.79 11.05
C ALA A 22 9.76 16.42 11.51
N GLN A 23 9.09 15.76 12.47
CA GLN A 23 9.44 14.43 12.96
C GLN A 23 8.67 13.31 12.23
N ILE A 24 7.92 13.65 11.18
CA ILE A 24 7.04 12.75 10.45
C ILE A 24 7.36 12.87 8.95
N ASN A 25 7.82 11.78 8.34
CA ASN A 25 8.02 11.74 6.89
C ASN A 25 6.90 10.95 6.23
N LEU A 26 6.29 11.51 5.20
CA LEU A 26 5.14 10.91 4.53
C LEU A 26 5.44 10.82 3.04
N TYR A 27 5.43 9.60 2.52
CA TYR A 27 5.65 9.31 1.11
C TYR A 27 4.40 8.64 0.57
N SER A 28 3.95 9.07 -0.61
CA SER A 28 2.85 8.45 -1.34
C SER A 28 3.22 8.26 -2.79
N SER A 29 2.71 7.18 -3.38
CA SER A 29 2.68 7.09 -4.84
C SER A 29 1.82 8.24 -5.42
N PRO A 30 2.00 8.61 -6.71
CA PRO A 30 1.22 9.66 -7.37
C PRO A 30 -0.26 9.32 -7.54
N VAL A 31 -0.67 8.11 -7.16
CA VAL A 31 -2.04 7.64 -7.31
C VAL A 31 -2.93 8.22 -6.22
N HIS A 32 -4.02 8.88 -6.63
CA HIS A 32 -4.94 9.57 -5.70
C HIS A 32 -5.45 8.70 -4.55
N ARG A 33 -5.78 7.43 -4.79
CA ARG A 33 -6.26 6.52 -3.72
C ARG A 33 -5.23 6.29 -2.62
N CYS A 34 -3.94 6.30 -2.95
CA CYS A 34 -2.85 6.14 -1.98
C CYS A 34 -2.68 7.42 -1.15
N GLN A 35 -2.75 8.60 -1.78
CA GLN A 35 -2.70 9.91 -1.11
C GLN A 35 -3.88 10.09 -0.14
N GLN A 36 -5.09 9.76 -0.59
CA GLN A 36 -6.30 9.79 0.23
C GLN A 36 -6.23 8.80 1.39
N SER A 37 -5.61 7.62 1.17
CA SER A 37 -5.37 6.64 2.23
C SER A 37 -4.42 7.17 3.30
N ALA A 38 -3.32 7.82 2.91
CA ALA A 38 -2.41 8.46 3.87
C ALA A 38 -3.10 9.59 4.64
N ALA A 39 -3.79 10.50 3.96
CA ALA A 39 -4.55 11.57 4.63
C ALA A 39 -5.55 10.99 5.66
N SER A 40 -6.30 9.96 5.25
CA SER A 40 -7.25 9.26 6.11
C SER A 40 -6.58 8.56 7.29
N GLN A 41 -5.39 7.98 7.11
CA GLN A 41 -4.63 7.35 8.20
C GLN A 41 -4.07 8.40 9.17
N LEU A 42 -3.58 9.53 8.65
CA LEU A 42 -3.05 10.64 9.45
C LEU A 42 -4.13 11.28 10.30
N MET A 43 -5.36 11.42 9.81
CA MET A 43 -6.49 11.85 10.64
C MET A 43 -6.76 10.91 11.83
N GLY A 44 -6.43 9.63 11.72
CA GLY A 44 -6.53 8.68 12.84
C GLY A 44 -5.33 8.76 13.80
N LEU A 45 -4.13 9.01 13.26
CA LEU A 45 -2.89 9.18 14.04
C LEU A 45 -2.87 10.50 14.82
N PHE A 46 -3.35 11.57 14.19
CA PHE A 46 -3.36 12.94 14.66
C PHE A 46 -4.75 13.55 14.45
N PRO A 47 -5.72 13.24 15.31
CA PRO A 47 -7.08 13.75 15.14
C PRO A 47 -7.15 15.26 15.36
N THR A 48 -8.25 15.82 14.87
CA THR A 48 -8.64 17.22 15.06
C THR A 48 -8.55 17.66 16.51
N GLY A 49 -8.00 18.85 16.76
CA GLY A 49 -7.81 19.40 18.11
C GLY A 49 -6.61 18.83 18.87
N LEU A 50 -5.81 17.94 18.28
CA LEU A 50 -4.60 17.45 18.93
C LEU A 50 -3.52 18.53 19.07
N TYR A 51 -3.33 19.33 18.03
CA TYR A 51 -2.36 20.42 18.04
C TYR A 51 -3.04 21.75 18.29
N ASP A 52 -2.38 22.61 19.06
CA ASP A 52 -2.79 23.99 19.27
C ASP A 52 -2.30 24.86 18.11
N LEU A 53 -2.85 24.61 16.92
CA LEU A 53 -2.54 25.37 15.69
C LEU A 53 -3.49 26.56 15.58
N ASN A 54 -3.38 27.53 16.49
CA ASN A 54 -4.15 28.74 16.40
C ASN A 54 -3.50 29.76 15.45
N ILE A 55 -4.32 30.62 14.87
CA ILE A 55 -3.87 31.71 14.02
C ILE A 55 -3.08 32.69 14.90
N SER A 56 -1.76 32.67 14.75
CA SER A 56 -0.82 33.51 15.49
C SER A 56 -0.36 34.75 14.73
N VAL A 57 -0.88 34.96 13.51
CA VAL A 57 -0.55 36.11 12.66
C VAL A 57 -1.12 37.38 13.28
N ALA A 58 -0.30 38.43 13.41
CA ALA A 58 -0.77 39.72 13.90
C ALA A 58 -1.90 40.29 13.01
N PRO A 59 -2.92 40.97 13.57
CA PRO A 59 -4.08 41.49 12.83
C PRO A 59 -3.75 42.28 11.56
N GLU A 60 -2.63 43.01 11.56
CA GLU A 60 -2.19 43.88 10.46
C GLU A 60 -0.82 43.47 9.90
N SER A 61 -0.49 42.17 9.87
CA SER A 61 0.82 41.73 9.37
C SER A 61 0.98 41.99 7.85
N PRO A 62 1.88 42.89 7.41
CA PRO A 62 2.06 43.16 5.98
C PRO A 62 2.76 42.03 5.22
N MET A 63 3.26 41.01 5.94
CA MET A 63 4.02 39.89 5.35
C MET A 63 3.22 38.58 5.30
N LEU A 64 2.16 38.46 6.10
CA LEU A 64 1.45 37.19 6.32
C LEU A 64 -0.05 37.28 5.99
N LEU A 65 -0.57 38.49 5.79
CA LEU A 65 -1.90 38.69 5.24
C LEU A 65 -1.89 38.51 3.73
N ALA A 66 -3.03 38.11 3.18
CA ALA A 66 -3.21 38.09 1.74
C ALA A 66 -3.10 39.51 1.17
N ASP A 67 -2.55 39.62 -0.04
CA ASP A 67 -2.31 40.90 -0.72
C ASP A 67 -3.61 41.46 -1.33
N PHE A 68 -4.59 41.71 -0.47
CA PHE A 68 -5.84 42.41 -0.79
C PHE A 68 -5.92 43.68 0.04
N GLU A 69 -6.34 44.79 -0.58
CA GLU A 69 -6.55 46.06 0.13
C GLU A 69 -7.53 45.86 1.29
N GLY A 70 -7.13 46.30 2.49
CA GLY A 70 -7.95 46.15 3.70
C GLY A 70 -8.01 44.73 4.27
N ALA A 71 -7.16 43.80 3.84
CA ALA A 71 -7.06 42.50 4.49
C ALA A 71 -6.72 42.66 5.99
N GLN A 72 -7.53 42.03 6.84
CA GLN A 72 -7.32 41.97 8.28
C GLN A 72 -7.42 40.52 8.75
N ASN A 73 -6.65 40.15 9.77
CA ASN A 73 -6.84 38.87 10.43
C ASN A 73 -7.87 39.00 11.57
N GLU A 74 -9.14 38.79 11.23
CA GLU A 74 -10.28 38.81 12.17
C GLU A 74 -10.35 37.56 13.08
N LEU A 75 -9.53 36.54 12.80
CA LEU A 75 -9.60 35.23 13.45
C LEU A 75 -8.38 34.95 14.33
N ALA A 76 -7.63 35.97 14.73
CA ALA A 76 -6.49 35.82 15.63
C ALA A 76 -6.89 35.05 16.90
N GLY A 77 -6.13 34.01 17.25
CA GLY A 77 -6.42 33.12 18.39
C GLY A 77 -7.44 32.00 18.11
N ASN A 78 -8.15 32.02 16.97
CA ASN A 78 -8.98 30.89 16.55
C ASN A 78 -8.12 29.77 15.95
N PRO A 79 -8.63 28.52 15.86
CA PRO A 79 -7.96 27.46 15.11
C PRO A 79 -7.67 27.86 13.66
N ALA A 80 -6.47 27.55 13.18
CA ALA A 80 -6.02 27.88 11.83
C ALA A 80 -6.80 27.15 10.72
N LEU A 81 -7.37 25.98 11.05
CA LEU A 81 -8.26 25.23 10.17
C LEU A 81 -9.51 24.77 10.93
N PRO A 82 -10.64 24.50 10.24
CA PRO A 82 -11.85 24.00 10.87
C PRO A 82 -11.58 22.78 11.76
N ASN A 83 -12.21 22.76 12.94
CA ASN A 83 -12.03 21.74 13.97
C ASN A 83 -10.56 21.56 14.44
N ALA A 84 -9.67 22.53 14.23
CA ALA A 84 -8.25 22.39 14.52
C ALA A 84 -7.61 21.17 13.82
N TYR A 85 -7.95 20.97 12.54
CA TYR A 85 -7.29 19.99 11.69
C TYR A 85 -5.81 20.37 11.46
N ALA A 86 -4.91 19.39 11.53
CA ALA A 86 -3.50 19.58 11.24
C ALA A 86 -3.17 19.03 9.84
N PRO A 87 -2.75 19.87 8.90
CA PRO A 87 -2.32 19.41 7.59
C PRO A 87 -0.93 18.80 7.68
N PHE A 88 -0.69 17.74 6.90
CA PHE A 88 0.62 17.11 6.80
C PHE A 88 1.10 17.11 5.34
N PRO A 89 2.34 17.52 5.08
CA PRO A 89 2.88 17.49 3.73
C PRO A 89 3.13 16.05 3.29
N LEU A 90 2.66 15.70 2.10
CA LEU A 90 2.91 14.42 1.45
C LEU A 90 4.00 14.61 0.40
N ILE A 91 5.07 13.82 0.48
CA ILE A 91 6.10 13.74 -0.54
C ILE A 91 5.59 12.81 -1.63
N VAL A 92 5.38 13.37 -2.82
CA VAL A 92 4.84 12.67 -3.99
C VAL A 92 5.73 12.98 -5.17
N ASN A 93 6.26 11.94 -5.80
CA ASN A 93 6.95 12.04 -7.09
C ASN A 93 5.94 11.85 -8.21
N THR A 94 6.23 12.37 -9.40
CA THR A 94 5.43 12.02 -10.59
C THR A 94 5.64 10.56 -10.94
N ASP A 95 4.66 9.99 -11.61
CA ASP A 95 4.63 8.59 -12.06
C ASP A 95 5.87 8.18 -12.87
N ILE A 96 6.38 9.06 -13.72
CA ILE A 96 7.58 8.81 -14.54
C ILE A 96 8.87 8.71 -13.71
N ILE A 97 8.94 9.38 -12.55
CA ILE A 97 10.17 9.42 -11.72
C ILE A 97 9.99 8.71 -10.37
N ASP A 98 8.84 8.09 -10.13
CA ASP A 98 8.55 7.36 -8.90
C ASP A 98 9.26 6.00 -8.87
N ASN A 99 10.53 6.03 -8.49
CA ASN A 99 11.33 4.83 -8.23
C ASN A 99 11.12 4.27 -6.81
N LEU A 100 10.24 4.87 -6.00
CA LEU A 100 10.01 4.45 -4.61
C LEU A 100 8.91 3.39 -4.52
N PHE A 101 7.79 3.59 -5.23
CA PHE A 101 6.64 2.68 -5.17
C PHE A 101 6.55 1.78 -6.40
N MET A 102 6.53 2.35 -7.61
CA MET A 102 6.48 1.58 -8.85
C MET A 102 6.78 2.49 -10.05
N PRO A 103 7.77 2.16 -10.90
CA PRO A 103 7.92 2.87 -12.16
C PRO A 103 6.78 2.51 -13.11
N VAL A 104 6.32 3.49 -13.88
CA VAL A 104 5.39 3.25 -15.00
C VAL A 104 6.08 2.61 -16.20
N GLU A 105 5.29 2.07 -17.12
CA GLU A 105 5.78 1.41 -18.33
C GLU A 105 6.65 2.35 -19.17
N GLU A 106 6.27 3.62 -19.27
CA GLU A 106 7.01 4.65 -19.98
C GLU A 106 8.41 4.88 -19.38
N ALA A 107 8.56 4.72 -18.07
CA ALA A 107 9.83 4.88 -17.36
C ALA A 107 10.69 3.61 -17.40
N CYS A 108 10.07 2.43 -17.52
CA CYS A 108 10.74 1.13 -17.44
C CYS A 108 10.23 0.12 -18.49
N PRO A 109 10.28 0.42 -19.79
CA PRO A 109 9.63 -0.41 -20.83
C PRO A 109 10.16 -1.85 -20.85
N VAL A 110 11.48 -2.03 -20.68
CA VAL A 110 12.13 -3.35 -20.65
C VAL A 110 11.60 -4.23 -19.50
N LEU A 111 11.24 -3.64 -18.37
CA LEU A 111 10.63 -4.39 -17.27
C LEU A 111 9.27 -4.93 -17.68
N PHE A 112 8.41 -4.06 -18.21
CA PHE A 112 7.04 -4.42 -18.59
C PHE A 112 7.02 -5.41 -19.74
N ASP A 113 7.91 -5.29 -20.72
CA ASP A 113 8.12 -6.30 -21.76
C ASP A 113 8.46 -7.67 -21.16
N ASN A 114 9.36 -7.70 -20.17
CA ASN A 114 9.75 -8.94 -19.50
C ASN A 114 8.62 -9.53 -18.64
N ILE A 115 7.83 -8.69 -17.97
CA ILE A 115 6.63 -9.12 -17.22
C ILE A 115 5.61 -9.71 -18.19
N ASN A 116 5.32 -9.01 -19.29
CA ASN A 116 4.35 -9.45 -20.30
C ASN A 116 4.79 -10.76 -20.98
N ALA A 117 6.07 -10.90 -21.31
CA ALA A 117 6.61 -12.14 -21.83
C ALA A 117 6.50 -13.29 -20.82
N PHE A 118 6.78 -13.01 -19.53
CA PHE A 118 6.67 -14.01 -18.48
C PHE A 118 5.21 -14.42 -18.21
N ARG A 119 4.26 -13.47 -18.21
CA ARG A 119 2.82 -13.76 -18.07
C ARG A 119 2.33 -14.78 -19.10
N LYS A 120 2.77 -14.68 -20.36
CA LYS A 120 2.44 -15.68 -21.39
C LYS A 120 2.87 -17.10 -21.01
N THR A 121 4.06 -17.24 -20.42
CA THR A 121 4.55 -18.56 -19.96
C THR A 121 3.75 -19.09 -18.75
N LEU A 122 3.20 -18.20 -17.92
CA LEU A 122 2.36 -18.59 -16.78
C LEU A 122 0.98 -19.06 -17.25
N ASP A 123 0.40 -18.39 -18.25
CA ASP A 123 -0.86 -18.79 -18.87
C ASP A 123 -0.79 -20.23 -19.42
N GLU A 124 0.29 -20.58 -20.11
CA GLU A 124 0.53 -21.94 -20.60
C GLU A 124 0.75 -22.93 -19.45
N LYS A 125 1.56 -22.56 -18.46
CA LYS A 125 1.94 -23.42 -17.32
C LYS A 125 0.75 -23.80 -16.44
N TYR A 126 -0.21 -22.87 -16.25
CA TYR A 126 -1.34 -23.04 -15.32
C TYR A 126 -2.67 -23.25 -16.02
N LEU A 127 -2.65 -23.64 -17.29
CA LEU A 127 -3.85 -23.96 -18.06
C LEU A 127 -4.73 -25.03 -17.39
N ASP A 128 -4.11 -25.97 -16.68
CA ASP A 128 -4.79 -27.00 -15.88
C ASP A 128 -5.68 -26.40 -14.79
N LEU A 129 -5.24 -25.30 -14.16
CA LEU A 129 -5.99 -24.61 -13.11
C LEU A 129 -7.11 -23.74 -13.70
N THR A 130 -6.82 -23.01 -14.77
CA THR A 130 -7.70 -21.96 -15.29
C THR A 130 -8.88 -22.52 -16.07
N LYS A 131 -8.71 -23.63 -16.79
CA LYS A 131 -9.78 -24.18 -17.65
C LYS A 131 -11.06 -24.51 -16.89
N SER A 132 -10.93 -25.19 -15.75
CA SER A 132 -12.10 -25.55 -14.92
C SER A 132 -12.86 -24.32 -14.42
N VAL A 133 -12.14 -23.28 -13.98
CA VAL A 133 -12.75 -22.03 -13.50
C VAL A 133 -13.34 -21.22 -14.65
N SER A 134 -12.71 -21.26 -15.83
CA SER A 134 -13.27 -20.65 -17.05
C SER A 134 -14.61 -21.28 -17.44
N ASP A 135 -14.77 -22.60 -17.35
CA ASP A 135 -16.04 -23.28 -17.64
C ASP A 135 -17.13 -22.91 -16.62
N MET A 136 -16.76 -22.78 -15.34
CA MET A 136 -17.67 -22.30 -14.30
C MET A 136 -18.11 -20.86 -14.53
N LEU A 137 -17.17 -19.96 -14.87
CA LEU A 137 -17.44 -18.57 -15.20
C LEU A 137 -18.37 -18.45 -16.41
N LYS A 138 -18.13 -19.25 -17.45
CA LYS A 138 -19.01 -19.32 -18.63
C LYS A 138 -20.42 -19.75 -18.25
N THR A 139 -20.56 -20.73 -17.37
CA THR A 139 -21.86 -21.17 -16.83
C THR A 139 -22.55 -20.06 -16.03
N ALA A 140 -21.78 -19.23 -15.33
CA ALA A 140 -22.26 -18.04 -14.62
C ALA A 140 -22.54 -16.83 -15.54
N GLY A 141 -22.38 -16.96 -16.87
CA GLY A 141 -22.68 -15.92 -17.85
C GLY A 141 -21.49 -15.09 -18.33
N TYR A 142 -20.27 -15.39 -17.87
CA TYR A 142 -19.04 -14.71 -18.28
C TYR A 142 -18.45 -15.43 -19.50
N ASP A 143 -18.78 -14.95 -20.71
CA ASP A 143 -18.36 -15.60 -21.96
C ASP A 143 -16.95 -15.13 -22.40
N PRO A 144 -15.93 -16.02 -22.41
CA PRO A 144 -14.56 -15.66 -22.79
C PRO A 144 -14.43 -15.20 -24.25
N GLN A 145 -15.28 -15.70 -25.15
CA GLN A 145 -15.29 -15.26 -26.55
C GLN A 145 -15.84 -13.84 -26.71
N LYS A 146 -16.72 -13.41 -25.80
CA LYS A 146 -17.26 -12.05 -25.82
C LYS A 146 -16.30 -11.07 -25.17
N LEU A 147 -15.80 -11.41 -23.97
CA LEU A 147 -15.02 -10.51 -23.12
C LEU A 147 -13.56 -10.37 -23.56
N VAL A 148 -12.89 -11.48 -23.90
CA VAL A 148 -11.43 -11.50 -24.16
C VAL A 148 -11.03 -12.10 -25.49
N LYS A 149 -12.00 -12.53 -26.32
CA LYS A 149 -11.79 -13.14 -27.65
C LYS A 149 -10.93 -14.42 -27.61
N LYS A 150 -11.08 -15.22 -26.56
CA LYS A 150 -10.38 -16.50 -26.36
C LYS A 150 -11.38 -17.63 -26.14
N GLU A 151 -10.94 -18.88 -26.34
CA GLU A 151 -11.75 -20.07 -26.05
C GLU A 151 -12.04 -20.23 -24.56
N TYR A 152 -11.08 -19.86 -23.72
CA TYR A 152 -11.13 -19.88 -22.26
C TYR A 152 -10.44 -18.64 -21.68
N PHE A 153 -10.77 -18.29 -20.44
CA PHE A 153 -10.06 -17.26 -19.70
C PHE A 153 -8.67 -17.75 -19.29
N SER A 154 -7.65 -16.93 -19.54
CA SER A 154 -6.28 -17.21 -19.09
C SER A 154 -6.11 -16.93 -17.59
N LEU A 155 -4.90 -17.15 -17.06
CA LEU A 155 -4.59 -16.90 -15.65
C LEU A 155 -4.86 -15.43 -15.30
N HIS A 156 -4.34 -14.54 -16.14
CA HIS A 156 -4.51 -13.10 -15.99
C HIS A 156 -5.97 -12.66 -16.17
N ASP A 157 -6.70 -13.22 -17.15
CA ASP A 157 -8.09 -12.84 -17.37
C ASP A 157 -8.95 -13.16 -16.13
N ILE A 158 -8.73 -14.32 -15.49
CA ILE A 158 -9.43 -14.70 -14.25
C ILE A 158 -9.04 -13.78 -13.09
N ALA A 159 -7.76 -13.39 -12.98
CA ALA A 159 -7.30 -12.47 -11.94
C ALA A 159 -7.94 -11.08 -12.07
N VAL A 160 -8.12 -10.57 -13.30
CA VAL A 160 -8.84 -9.31 -13.55
C VAL A 160 -10.32 -9.42 -13.17
N ILE A 161 -10.99 -10.52 -13.53
CA ILE A 161 -12.40 -10.75 -13.14
C ILE A 161 -12.51 -10.85 -11.61
N PHE A 162 -11.54 -11.49 -10.96
CA PHE A 162 -11.49 -11.58 -9.50
C PHE A 162 -11.37 -10.20 -8.85
N ASP A 163 -10.45 -9.34 -9.32
CA ASP A 163 -10.25 -8.00 -8.75
C ASP A 163 -11.53 -7.15 -8.80
N GLU A 164 -12.22 -7.15 -9.95
CA GLU A 164 -13.51 -6.48 -10.11
C GLU A 164 -14.59 -7.08 -9.21
N THR A 165 -14.61 -8.42 -9.06
CA THR A 165 -15.55 -9.12 -8.17
C THR A 165 -15.25 -8.82 -6.69
N PHE A 166 -13.98 -8.75 -6.32
CA PHE A 166 -13.52 -8.39 -4.97
C PHE A 166 -13.92 -6.96 -4.63
N ALA A 167 -13.70 -6.01 -5.55
CA ALA A 167 -14.14 -4.63 -5.39
C ALA A 167 -15.67 -4.53 -5.25
N TYR A 168 -16.43 -5.22 -6.11
CA TYR A 168 -17.90 -5.28 -6.03
C TYR A 168 -18.35 -5.81 -4.67
N ARG A 169 -17.77 -6.91 -4.20
CA ARG A 169 -18.10 -7.51 -2.90
C ARG A 169 -17.83 -6.57 -1.75
N ASN A 170 -16.70 -5.87 -1.75
CA ASN A 170 -16.38 -4.90 -0.69
C ASN A 170 -17.34 -3.70 -0.68
N PHE A 171 -17.88 -3.31 -1.83
CA PHE A 171 -18.81 -2.19 -1.93
C PHE A 171 -20.26 -2.57 -1.59
N TYR A 172 -20.74 -3.72 -2.08
CA TYR A 172 -22.13 -4.14 -1.96
C TYR A 172 -22.40 -5.21 -0.89
N ASP A 173 -21.36 -5.71 -0.23
CA ASP A 173 -21.41 -6.81 0.76
C ASP A 173 -22.08 -8.09 0.22
N ARG A 174 -21.94 -8.34 -1.08
CA ARG A 174 -22.47 -9.53 -1.76
C ARG A 174 -21.69 -9.81 -3.05
N LEU A 175 -21.75 -11.05 -3.53
CA LEU A 175 -21.22 -11.39 -4.85
C LEU A 175 -22.15 -10.87 -5.97
N PRO A 176 -21.62 -10.59 -7.18
CA PRO A 176 -22.43 -10.36 -8.37
C PRO A 176 -23.42 -11.51 -8.61
N GLU A 177 -24.53 -11.21 -9.27
CA GLU A 177 -25.52 -12.23 -9.62
C GLU A 177 -24.87 -13.36 -10.44
N ASN A 178 -25.30 -14.60 -10.17
CA ASN A 178 -24.81 -15.83 -10.78
C ASN A 178 -23.37 -16.26 -10.41
N LEU A 179 -22.60 -15.44 -9.67
CA LEU A 179 -21.34 -15.88 -9.08
C LEU A 179 -21.58 -16.55 -7.72
N THR A 180 -21.22 -17.83 -7.63
CA THR A 180 -21.28 -18.57 -6.37
C THR A 180 -20.03 -18.33 -5.53
N GLN A 181 -20.13 -18.61 -4.23
CA GLN A 181 -18.99 -18.56 -3.32
C GLN A 181 -17.86 -19.51 -3.76
N GLU A 182 -18.19 -20.68 -4.34
CA GLU A 182 -17.19 -21.61 -4.87
C GLU A 182 -16.41 -21.02 -6.04
N ILE A 183 -17.08 -20.36 -7.00
CA ILE A 183 -16.40 -19.69 -8.12
C ILE A 183 -15.47 -18.61 -7.58
N TYR A 184 -15.97 -17.78 -6.66
CA TYR A 184 -15.19 -16.73 -6.03
C TYR A 184 -13.91 -17.26 -5.35
N GLU A 185 -14.01 -18.33 -4.56
CA GLU A 185 -12.86 -18.92 -3.87
C GLU A 185 -11.83 -19.52 -4.83
N LYS A 186 -12.28 -20.14 -5.94
CA LYS A 186 -11.36 -20.66 -6.96
C LYS A 186 -10.67 -19.53 -7.72
N MET A 187 -11.42 -18.47 -8.04
CA MET A 187 -10.86 -17.26 -8.64
C MET A 187 -9.82 -16.60 -7.72
N ASP A 188 -10.09 -16.51 -6.42
CA ASP A 188 -9.14 -15.99 -5.42
C ASP A 188 -7.81 -16.75 -5.47
N ARG A 189 -7.85 -18.09 -5.44
CA ARG A 189 -6.64 -18.92 -5.56
C ARG A 189 -5.87 -18.68 -6.85
N ILE A 190 -6.57 -18.55 -7.96
CA ILE A 190 -5.96 -18.27 -9.27
C ILE A 190 -5.35 -16.87 -9.31
N ALA A 191 -6.05 -15.87 -8.78
CA ALA A 191 -5.56 -14.49 -8.72
C ALA A 191 -4.28 -14.39 -7.86
N ASN A 192 -4.20 -15.16 -6.76
CA ASN A 192 -2.98 -15.26 -5.97
C ASN A 192 -1.79 -15.83 -6.78
N VAL A 193 -2.02 -16.84 -7.62
CA VAL A 193 -1.01 -17.40 -8.53
C VAL A 193 -0.62 -16.40 -9.61
N ASP A 194 -1.58 -15.68 -10.22
CA ASP A 194 -1.29 -14.63 -11.20
C ASP A 194 -0.43 -13.53 -10.59
N PHE A 195 -0.87 -12.96 -9.46
CA PHE A 195 -0.24 -11.80 -8.84
C PHE A 195 1.20 -12.09 -8.39
N LEU A 196 1.43 -13.25 -7.78
CA LEU A 196 2.80 -13.71 -7.48
C LEU A 196 3.58 -14.10 -8.72
N GLY A 197 2.90 -14.63 -9.73
CA GLY A 197 3.48 -14.93 -11.04
C GLY A 197 4.06 -13.68 -11.69
N MET A 198 3.35 -12.55 -11.65
CA MET A 198 3.88 -11.27 -12.14
C MET A 198 5.17 -10.85 -11.40
N MET A 199 5.32 -11.26 -10.15
CA MET A 199 6.51 -11.05 -9.30
C MET A 199 7.47 -12.24 -9.29
N GLY A 200 7.24 -13.25 -10.14
CA GLY A 200 7.85 -14.58 -10.01
C GLY A 200 9.36 -14.63 -10.29
N LYS A 201 9.95 -13.52 -10.76
CA LYS A 201 11.40 -13.35 -10.85
C LYS A 201 11.87 -12.46 -9.71
N GLU A 202 12.98 -12.85 -9.09
CA GLU A 202 13.57 -12.13 -7.95
C GLU A 202 13.75 -10.62 -8.19
N GLN A 203 14.21 -10.27 -9.38
CA GLN A 203 14.38 -8.88 -9.81
C GLN A 203 13.09 -8.05 -9.76
N PHE A 204 11.91 -8.64 -9.95
CA PHE A 204 10.65 -7.92 -9.98
C PHE A 204 10.20 -7.51 -8.58
N TRP A 205 10.17 -8.44 -7.63
CA TRP A 205 9.81 -8.06 -6.25
C TRP A 205 10.88 -7.19 -5.59
N LYS A 206 12.16 -7.32 -5.97
CA LYS A 206 13.22 -6.40 -5.53
C LYS A 206 12.94 -4.97 -5.99
N LEU A 207 12.51 -4.77 -7.23
CA LEU A 207 12.17 -3.43 -7.71
C LEU A 207 11.09 -2.76 -6.85
N HIS A 208 10.08 -3.51 -6.41
CA HIS A 208 8.99 -2.98 -5.59
C HIS A 208 9.33 -2.74 -4.13
N SER A 209 10.48 -3.22 -3.64
CA SER A 209 10.84 -3.18 -2.21
C SER A 209 12.17 -2.49 -1.94
N HIS A 210 13.12 -2.52 -2.87
CA HIS A 210 14.50 -2.10 -2.65
C HIS A 210 14.65 -0.62 -2.31
N SER A 211 14.04 0.28 -3.10
CA SER A 211 14.11 1.72 -2.82
C SER A 211 13.49 2.06 -1.45
N MET A 212 12.35 1.47 -1.12
CA MET A 212 11.77 1.63 0.23
C MET A 212 12.65 1.03 1.32
N ALA A 213 13.30 -0.11 1.08
CA ALA A 213 14.21 -0.72 2.03
C ALA A 213 15.38 0.22 2.35
N ASN A 214 15.96 0.85 1.32
CA ASN A 214 17.01 1.86 1.48
C ASN A 214 16.49 3.06 2.28
N GLU A 215 15.28 3.53 2.01
CA GLU A 215 14.66 4.61 2.78
C GLU A 215 14.41 4.22 4.25
N PHE A 216 13.93 3.00 4.52
CA PHE A 216 13.77 2.50 5.89
C PHE A 216 15.09 2.46 6.64
N LEU A 217 16.13 1.88 6.01
CA LEU A 217 17.47 1.79 6.59
C LEU A 217 18.04 3.19 6.85
N ALA A 218 17.91 4.12 5.90
CA ALA A 218 18.35 5.50 6.08
C ALA A 218 17.66 6.15 7.30
N GLY A 219 16.35 5.93 7.46
CA GLY A 219 15.60 6.44 8.62
C GLY A 219 16.05 5.84 9.95
N MET A 220 16.36 4.54 9.96
CA MET A 220 16.89 3.86 11.15
C MET A 220 18.28 4.38 11.50
N HIS A 221 19.15 4.60 10.50
CA HIS A 221 20.49 5.15 10.70
C HIS A 221 20.48 6.54 11.32
N MET A 222 19.49 7.38 10.99
CA MET A 222 19.32 8.70 11.63
C MET A 222 19.18 8.61 13.16
N TRP A 223 18.59 7.51 13.67
CA TRP A 223 18.48 7.25 15.10
C TRP A 223 19.73 6.59 15.69
N THR A 224 20.31 5.60 14.99
CA THR A 224 21.44 4.83 15.53
C THR A 224 22.73 5.63 15.55
N ASP A 225 22.94 6.51 14.57
CA ASP A 225 24.18 7.27 14.43
C ASP A 225 24.26 8.46 15.41
N GLY A 226 23.12 8.91 15.95
CA GLY A 226 23.05 10.03 16.91
C GLY A 226 23.46 11.41 16.35
N LYS A 227 23.59 11.55 15.03
CA LYS A 227 24.08 12.79 14.37
C LYS A 227 23.01 13.86 14.20
N ILE A 228 21.74 13.52 14.35
CA ILE A 228 20.61 14.41 14.14
C ILE A 228 19.94 14.67 15.48
N ALA A 229 19.77 15.94 15.84
CA ALA A 229 19.20 16.33 17.13
C ALA A 229 17.71 15.95 17.28
N SER A 230 16.97 15.83 16.17
CA SER A 230 15.56 15.44 16.14
C SER A 230 15.26 14.57 14.92
N PRO A 231 15.67 13.29 14.94
CA PRO A 231 15.40 12.38 13.84
C PRO A 231 13.88 12.12 13.72
N PRO A 232 13.38 11.77 12.52
CA PRO A 232 11.99 11.40 12.32
C PRO A 232 11.58 10.24 13.22
N LYS A 233 10.47 10.38 13.94
CA LYS A 233 9.89 9.34 14.81
C LYS A 233 8.98 8.39 14.06
N PHE A 234 8.41 8.85 12.95
CA PHE A 234 7.49 8.07 12.14
C PHE A 234 7.73 8.33 10.65
N ARG A 235 7.68 7.27 9.86
CA ARG A 235 7.75 7.33 8.40
C ARG A 235 6.62 6.48 7.82
N LEU A 236 5.76 7.09 7.01
CA LEU A 236 4.67 6.42 6.32
C LEU A 236 4.98 6.33 4.83
N PHE A 237 4.79 5.14 4.27
CA PHE A 237 4.89 4.88 2.83
C PHE A 237 3.54 4.31 2.40
N THR A 238 2.73 5.12 1.72
CA THR A 238 1.44 4.69 1.17
C THR A 238 1.60 4.32 -0.29
N GLY A 239 1.52 3.03 -0.58
CA GLY A 239 1.76 2.47 -1.90
C GLY A 239 0.63 1.53 -2.31
N HIS A 240 1.03 0.47 -2.99
CA HIS A 240 0.14 -0.52 -3.59
C HIS A 240 0.29 -1.88 -2.88
N ASP A 241 -0.67 -2.76 -3.13
CA ASP A 241 -0.57 -4.19 -2.82
C ASP A 241 0.72 -4.82 -3.37
N THR A 242 1.20 -4.43 -4.56
CA THR A 242 2.49 -4.87 -5.12
C THR A 242 3.69 -4.53 -4.23
N ASN A 243 3.65 -3.41 -3.50
CA ASN A 243 4.70 -3.03 -2.57
C ASN A 243 4.73 -3.96 -1.37
N VAL A 244 3.55 -4.19 -0.77
CA VAL A 244 3.40 -5.12 0.36
C VAL A 244 3.77 -6.54 -0.09
N LEU A 245 3.30 -6.98 -1.26
CA LEU A 245 3.64 -8.28 -1.84
C LEU A 245 5.14 -8.43 -2.09
N GLY A 246 5.81 -7.37 -2.55
CA GLY A 246 7.26 -7.37 -2.75
C GLY A 246 8.01 -7.68 -1.46
N TRP A 247 7.60 -7.05 -0.36
CA TRP A 247 8.11 -7.35 0.98
C TRP A 247 7.73 -8.75 1.47
N MET A 248 6.48 -9.19 1.27
CA MET A 248 6.03 -10.54 1.66
C MET A 248 6.87 -11.63 0.99
N THR A 249 7.14 -11.46 -0.31
CA THR A 249 7.91 -12.40 -1.11
C THR A 249 9.38 -12.37 -0.68
N GLY A 250 9.97 -11.18 -0.56
CA GLY A 250 11.38 -11.01 -0.17
C GLY A 250 11.69 -11.52 1.25
N LEU A 251 10.71 -11.49 2.16
CA LEU A 251 10.84 -12.01 3.54
C LEU A 251 10.39 -13.48 3.68
N GLY A 252 9.98 -14.14 2.58
CA GLY A 252 9.60 -15.54 2.59
C GLY A 252 8.24 -15.85 3.26
N PHE A 253 7.34 -14.86 3.33
CA PHE A 253 5.98 -15.07 3.83
C PHE A 253 5.01 -15.65 2.80
N THR A 254 5.42 -15.67 1.53
CA THR A 254 4.65 -16.29 0.45
C THR A 254 5.57 -16.61 -0.72
N SER A 255 5.11 -17.47 -1.63
CA SER A 255 5.83 -17.81 -2.86
C SER A 255 4.86 -18.33 -3.92
N LEU A 256 5.25 -18.22 -5.20
CA LEU A 256 4.48 -18.77 -6.31
C LEU A 256 4.25 -20.28 -6.15
N GLU A 257 5.26 -20.99 -5.64
CA GLU A 257 5.19 -22.44 -5.35
C GLU A 257 4.09 -22.73 -4.33
N CYS A 258 4.07 -22.00 -3.21
CA CYS A 258 3.09 -22.24 -2.14
C CYS A 258 1.67 -21.93 -2.61
N GLN A 259 1.47 -20.83 -3.37
CA GLN A 259 0.14 -20.47 -3.88
C GLN A 259 -0.33 -21.44 -4.97
N THR A 260 0.59 -21.99 -5.76
CA THR A 260 0.29 -23.08 -6.70
C THR A 260 -0.19 -24.34 -5.97
N GLN A 261 0.48 -24.72 -4.88
CA GLN A 261 0.05 -25.84 -4.03
C GLN A 261 -1.38 -25.60 -3.51
N ARG A 262 -1.68 -24.42 -2.97
CA ARG A 262 -3.04 -24.07 -2.50
C ARG A 262 -4.07 -24.11 -3.62
N ALA A 263 -3.77 -23.57 -4.80
CA ALA A 263 -4.67 -23.60 -5.96
C ALA A 263 -4.98 -25.03 -6.42
N ARG A 264 -4.07 -25.98 -6.18
CA ARG A 264 -4.26 -27.42 -6.43
C ARG A 264 -4.91 -28.18 -5.27
N GLY A 265 -5.33 -27.50 -4.21
CA GLY A 265 -5.89 -28.13 -3.01
C GLY A 265 -4.85 -28.87 -2.15
N GLN A 266 -3.57 -28.57 -2.32
CA GLN A 266 -2.48 -29.13 -1.55
C GLN A 266 -2.16 -28.24 -0.34
N THR A 267 -1.61 -28.84 0.72
CA THR A 267 -1.15 -28.09 1.90
C THR A 267 0.25 -27.51 1.64
N PRO A 268 0.46 -26.20 1.78
CA PRO A 268 1.78 -25.60 1.61
C PRO A 268 2.81 -26.12 2.60
N THR A 269 4.05 -26.28 2.14
CA THR A 269 5.19 -26.66 3.01
C THR A 269 5.86 -25.46 3.69
N THR A 270 5.54 -24.24 3.26
CA THR A 270 6.05 -22.98 3.79
C THR A 270 4.91 -22.06 4.21
N ILE A 271 5.23 -20.96 4.88
CA ILE A 271 4.29 -19.85 5.09
C ILE A 271 3.77 -19.43 3.70
N CYS A 272 2.45 -19.28 3.60
CA CYS A 272 1.79 -19.00 2.34
C CYS A 272 0.66 -17.99 2.52
N LEU A 273 1.03 -16.73 2.76
CA LEU A 273 0.07 -15.66 2.86
C LEU A 273 -0.53 -15.32 1.49
N ASP A 274 -1.82 -14.99 1.51
CA ASP A 274 -2.55 -14.51 0.33
C ASP A 274 -2.14 -13.09 -0.05
N ILE A 275 -2.55 -12.63 -1.23
CA ILE A 275 -2.31 -11.27 -1.69
C ILE A 275 -2.81 -10.24 -0.66
N PRO A 276 -2.14 -9.09 -0.52
CA PRO A 276 -2.52 -8.10 0.48
C PRO A 276 -3.96 -7.61 0.30
N ALA A 277 -4.76 -7.68 1.35
CA ALA A 277 -6.09 -7.05 1.40
C ALA A 277 -5.98 -5.51 1.58
N PHE A 278 -7.09 -4.79 1.49
CA PHE A 278 -7.13 -3.35 1.75
C PHE A 278 -6.54 -2.99 3.13
N ALA A 279 -5.74 -1.91 3.14
CA ALA A 279 -5.05 -1.41 4.33
C ALA A 279 -4.08 -2.41 5.01
N SER A 280 -3.67 -3.48 4.31
CA SER A 280 -2.53 -4.30 4.73
C SER A 280 -1.29 -3.44 4.88
N SER A 281 -0.48 -3.70 5.91
CA SER A 281 0.68 -2.87 6.23
C SER A 281 1.83 -3.70 6.79
N PHE A 282 3.05 -3.40 6.36
CA PHE A 282 4.25 -3.78 7.12
C PHE A 282 4.70 -2.64 8.01
N ILE A 283 4.99 -2.96 9.27
CA ILE A 283 5.52 -2.00 10.24
C ILE A 283 6.87 -2.50 10.71
N PHE A 284 7.89 -1.69 10.52
CA PHE A 284 9.22 -1.93 11.08
C PHE A 284 9.43 -1.04 12.29
N GLU A 285 9.54 -1.66 13.47
CA GLU A 285 9.82 -0.94 14.71
C GLU A 285 11.32 -0.95 14.99
N LEU A 286 11.94 0.21 15.05
CA LEU A 286 13.28 0.35 15.61
C LEU A 286 13.16 0.49 17.13
N ARG A 287 13.77 -0.43 17.87
CA ARG A 287 13.74 -0.46 19.34
C ARG A 287 15.16 -0.37 19.89
N LYS A 288 15.31 0.29 21.03
CA LYS A 288 16.57 0.33 21.79
C LYS A 288 16.41 -0.55 23.03
N SER A 289 17.31 -1.51 23.21
CA SER A 289 17.37 -2.36 24.40
C SER A 289 17.65 -1.51 25.63
N SER A 290 16.88 -1.69 26.71
CA SER A 290 17.19 -1.05 28.00
C SER A 290 18.51 -1.55 28.59
N ASP A 291 18.82 -2.82 28.34
CA ASP A 291 19.89 -3.53 29.02
C ASP A 291 21.22 -3.37 28.29
N THR A 292 21.20 -3.62 26.96
CA THR A 292 22.42 -3.56 26.12
C THR A 292 22.60 -2.21 25.44
N GLN A 293 21.58 -1.34 25.44
CA GLN A 293 21.54 -0.10 24.67
C GLN A 293 21.65 -0.28 23.15
N GLU A 294 21.67 -1.52 22.67
CA GLU A 294 21.71 -1.85 21.24
C GLU A 294 20.36 -1.61 20.58
N PHE A 295 20.40 -1.29 19.29
CA PHE A 295 19.22 -1.15 18.46
C PHE A 295 18.88 -2.45 17.76
N PHE A 296 17.58 -2.78 17.69
CA PHE A 296 17.07 -3.92 16.95
C PHE A 296 15.81 -3.54 16.18
N VAL A 297 15.55 -4.27 15.09
CA VAL A 297 14.38 -4.05 14.23
C VAL A 297 13.39 -5.19 14.47
N LYS A 298 12.15 -4.84 14.82
CA LYS A 298 11.06 -5.80 14.94
C LYS A 298 10.07 -5.57 13.78
N PRO A 299 10.00 -6.50 12.80
CA PRO A 299 8.95 -6.45 11.79
C PRO A 299 7.61 -6.88 12.39
N LEU A 300 6.54 -6.24 11.95
CA LEU A 300 5.16 -6.61 12.20
C LEU A 300 4.42 -6.63 10.87
N LEU A 301 3.61 -7.67 10.71
CA LEU A 301 2.65 -7.84 9.63
C LEU A 301 1.24 -7.57 10.17
#